data_AF-A0A7K0G016-F1
#
_entry.id   AF-A0A7K0G016-F1
#
_cell.length_a   1.000
_cell.length_b   1.000
_cell.length_c   1.000
_cell.angle_alpha   90.00
_cell.angle_beta   90.00
_cell.angle_gamma   90.00
#
_symmetry.space_group_name_H-M   'P 1'
#
loop_
_entity.id
_entity.type
_entity.pdbx_description
1 polymer ?
#
loop_
_entity_poly.entity_id
_entity_poly.type
_entity_poly.pdbx_seq_one_letter_code
_entity_poly.pdbx_strand_id
1 'polypeptide(L)'
;MKFIYLLFAMLALISCKKSIKKTEQTSEKQVGIGLLNVNTTSIIYLYKNEKDAKPIDSISFKIKNNGSTKFITDIDLEPYKIFEGNTADEGKTNINMGLVHFGPSLKFRVIDSTKNAFKIMTNEKTYAFYYLRIEDKNAYYTTEQQLQDNNCIGCPNSKYNPNWFVFETWERYLKRVAFARKKTLQVYDQPNGKIIFTDTANNYIPFSISQLKGDWVKIEKPYGTADETFKFNGWTRWKKKSEIIIEITEQLYD
;
A
#
# COMPACT_ATOMS: atom_id res chain seq x y z
N MET A 1 -51.54 31.99 48.32
CA MET A 1 -50.77 30.77 47.99
C MET A 1 -51.08 30.32 46.57
N LYS A 2 -50.36 30.79 45.54
CA LYS A 2 -50.37 30.21 44.16
C LYS A 2 -49.39 30.86 43.17
N PHE A 3 -48.30 31.49 43.63
CA PHE A 3 -47.42 32.26 42.72
C PHE A 3 -45.92 32.01 42.87
N ILE A 4 -45.49 31.00 43.66
CA ILE A 4 -44.05 30.74 43.92
C ILE A 4 -43.51 29.51 43.14
N TYR A 5 -44.38 28.66 42.59
CA TYR A 5 -43.94 27.44 41.91
C TYR A 5 -43.53 27.62 40.43
N LEU A 6 -43.76 28.79 39.82
CA LEU A 6 -43.42 28.99 38.41
C LEU A 6 -41.96 29.48 38.19
N LEU A 7 -41.27 29.97 39.22
CA LEU A 7 -39.92 30.52 39.05
C LEU A 7 -38.81 29.45 39.11
N PHE A 8 -39.09 28.27 39.67
CA PHE A 8 -38.11 27.18 39.77
C PHE A 8 -38.12 26.21 38.58
N ALA A 9 -39.13 26.28 37.70
CA ALA A 9 -39.21 25.44 36.51
C ALA A 9 -38.41 25.98 35.30
N MET A 10 -37.98 27.25 35.31
CA MET A 10 -37.22 27.85 34.20
C MET A 10 -35.68 27.83 34.37
N LEU A 11 -35.16 27.39 35.51
CA LEU A 11 -33.71 27.34 35.76
C LEU A 11 -33.05 25.98 35.46
N ALA A 12 -33.80 24.97 35.01
CA ALA A 12 -33.27 23.65 34.63
C ALA A 12 -32.96 23.51 33.12
N LEU A 13 -33.01 24.60 32.34
CA LEU A 13 -32.72 24.61 30.90
C LEU A 13 -31.51 25.48 30.54
N ILE A 14 -30.57 25.69 31.48
CA ILE A 14 -29.23 26.16 31.12
C ILE A 14 -28.45 24.96 30.59
N SER A 15 -28.82 24.64 29.34
CA SER A 15 -28.00 24.11 28.27
C SER A 15 -26.55 23.88 28.65
N CYS A 16 -26.26 22.67 29.10
CA CYS A 16 -24.92 22.10 29.02
C CYS A 16 -24.63 21.89 27.53
N LYS A 17 -24.26 22.98 26.82
CA LYS A 17 -23.57 22.89 25.53
C LYS A 17 -22.19 22.32 25.83
N LYS A 18 -22.14 21.02 26.10
CA LYS A 18 -20.92 20.23 25.93
C LYS A 18 -20.61 20.35 24.45
N SER A 19 -19.75 21.31 24.12
CA SER A 19 -19.04 21.35 22.85
C SER A 19 -18.31 20.02 22.80
N ILE A 20 -18.92 19.04 22.14
CA ILE A 20 -18.24 17.87 21.62
C ILE A 20 -17.33 18.46 20.56
N LYS A 21 -16.16 18.96 20.99
CA LYS A 21 -15.02 19.06 20.10
C LYS A 21 -14.90 17.66 19.54
N LYS A 22 -15.31 17.48 18.28
CA LYS A 22 -14.80 16.38 17.46
C LYS A 22 -13.30 16.50 17.62
N THR A 23 -12.73 15.65 18.46
CA THR A 23 -11.31 15.38 18.40
C THR A 23 -11.14 14.85 16.99
N GLU A 24 -10.73 15.71 16.07
CA GLU A 24 -10.03 15.26 14.88
C GLU A 24 -8.88 14.45 15.43
N GLN A 25 -9.13 13.14 15.49
CA GLN A 25 -8.13 12.15 15.78
C GLN A 25 -7.21 12.27 14.57
N THR A 26 -6.21 13.14 14.68
CA THR A 26 -5.04 13.17 13.83
C THR A 26 -4.45 11.79 13.95
N SER A 27 -4.90 10.88 13.08
CA SER A 27 -4.44 9.52 13.06
C SER A 27 -2.94 9.61 12.86
N GLU A 28 -2.18 9.24 13.89
CA GLU A 28 -0.73 9.22 13.81
C GLU A 28 -0.36 8.47 12.53
N LYS A 29 0.52 9.07 11.73
CA LYS A 29 0.93 8.49 10.45
C LYS A 29 1.43 7.06 10.72
N GLN A 30 0.87 6.06 10.07
CA GLN A 30 1.25 4.65 10.26
C GLN A 30 1.82 4.09 8.95
N VAL A 31 2.88 3.28 9.04
CA VAL A 31 3.41 2.56 7.87
C VAL A 31 2.42 1.51 7.36
N GLY A 32 1.48 1.08 8.19
CA GLY A 32 0.55 -0.01 7.88
C GLY A 32 1.22 -1.38 7.96
N ILE A 33 0.43 -2.43 7.69
CA ILE A 33 0.83 -3.83 7.78
C ILE A 33 1.31 -4.40 6.43
N GLY A 34 1.04 -3.72 5.31
CA GLY A 34 1.43 -4.17 3.99
C GLY A 34 0.79 -3.39 2.85
N LEU A 35 0.76 -4.03 1.68
CA LEU A 35 0.18 -3.49 0.45
C LEU A 35 -0.92 -4.42 -0.07
N LEU A 36 -2.01 -3.84 -0.53
CA LEU A 36 -3.09 -4.51 -1.24
C LEU A 36 -3.07 -4.07 -2.70
N ASN A 37 -2.66 -4.97 -3.58
CA ASN A 37 -2.83 -4.82 -5.03
C ASN A 37 -4.24 -5.29 -5.40
N VAL A 38 -4.93 -4.51 -6.22
CA VAL A 38 -6.32 -4.78 -6.60
C VAL A 38 -6.44 -4.95 -8.09
N ASN A 39 -7.36 -5.80 -8.51
CA ASN A 39 -7.77 -5.88 -9.90
C ASN A 39 -8.38 -4.53 -10.37
N THR A 40 -8.07 -4.14 -11.61
CA THR A 40 -8.48 -2.87 -12.24
C THR A 40 -9.53 -3.07 -13.36
N THR A 41 -10.22 -4.20 -13.35
CA THR A 41 -11.30 -4.56 -14.28
C THR A 41 -12.68 -4.60 -13.60
N SER A 42 -12.74 -4.60 -12.28
CA SER A 42 -13.97 -4.74 -11.49
C SER A 42 -14.13 -3.62 -10.49
N ILE A 43 -15.37 -3.15 -10.27
CA ILE A 43 -15.67 -2.04 -9.34
C ILE A 43 -15.21 -2.39 -7.92
N ILE A 44 -14.56 -1.44 -7.27
CA ILE A 44 -14.14 -1.53 -5.87
C ILE A 44 -15.05 -0.64 -5.03
N TYR A 45 -15.81 -1.24 -4.11
CA TYR A 45 -16.67 -0.52 -3.19
C TYR A 45 -15.90 -0.08 -1.94
N LEU A 46 -16.03 1.20 -1.58
CA LEU A 46 -15.38 1.79 -0.42
C LEU A 46 -16.42 2.08 0.68
N TYR A 47 -16.09 1.73 1.91
CA TYR A 47 -16.97 1.90 3.07
C TYR A 47 -16.32 2.83 4.08
N LYS A 48 -17.11 3.67 4.76
CA LYS A 48 -16.57 4.57 5.79
C LYS A 48 -16.16 3.78 7.04
N ASN A 49 -16.96 2.78 7.41
CA ASN A 49 -16.69 1.82 8.48
C ASN A 49 -16.87 0.38 7.97
N GLU A 50 -16.20 -0.57 8.61
CA GLU A 50 -16.27 -2.00 8.29
C GLU A 50 -17.71 -2.55 8.19
N LYS A 51 -18.59 -2.10 9.10
CA LYS A 51 -19.96 -2.62 9.26
C LYS A 51 -21.04 -1.81 8.52
N ASP A 52 -20.68 -0.79 7.73
CA ASP A 52 -21.67 0.07 7.07
C ASP A 52 -22.48 -0.68 6.01
N ALA A 53 -23.81 -0.64 6.04
CA ALA A 53 -24.63 -1.42 5.12
C ALA A 53 -24.39 -1.09 3.62
N LYS A 54 -24.03 0.16 3.31
CA LYS A 54 -23.83 0.67 1.95
C LYS A 54 -22.45 1.29 1.79
N PRO A 55 -21.83 1.17 0.59
CA PRO A 55 -20.61 1.90 0.30
C PRO A 55 -20.87 3.41 0.26
N ILE A 56 -19.85 4.18 0.63
CA ILE A 56 -19.87 5.65 0.55
C ILE A 56 -19.40 6.15 -0.82
N ASP A 57 -18.54 5.38 -1.49
CA ASP A 57 -18.05 5.65 -2.84
C ASP A 57 -17.60 4.33 -3.50
N SER A 58 -17.21 4.38 -4.76
CA SER A 58 -16.62 3.29 -5.51
C SER A 58 -15.52 3.77 -6.45
N ILE A 59 -14.57 2.90 -6.73
CA ILE A 59 -13.57 3.09 -7.79
C ILE A 59 -14.00 2.21 -8.95
N SER A 60 -14.29 2.85 -10.08
CA SER A 60 -14.61 2.19 -11.34
C SER A 60 -13.53 2.48 -12.39
N PHE A 61 -13.45 1.60 -13.39
CA PHE A 61 -12.36 1.58 -14.36
C PHE A 61 -12.93 1.67 -15.76
N LYS A 62 -12.40 2.58 -16.57
CA LYS A 62 -12.83 2.76 -17.97
C LYS A 62 -11.62 2.84 -18.89
N ILE A 63 -11.57 1.98 -19.89
CA ILE A 63 -10.55 2.06 -20.95
C ILE A 63 -10.79 3.33 -21.77
N LYS A 64 -9.75 4.15 -21.92
CA LYS A 64 -9.72 5.35 -22.76
C LYS A 64 -9.49 4.95 -24.22
N ASN A 65 -9.79 5.86 -25.15
CA ASN A 65 -9.59 5.62 -26.59
C ASN A 65 -8.13 5.32 -26.96
N ASN A 66 -7.17 5.79 -26.16
CA ASN A 66 -5.75 5.54 -26.36
C ASN A 66 -5.26 4.22 -25.72
N GLY A 67 -6.16 3.39 -25.17
CA GLY A 67 -5.84 2.09 -24.56
C GLY A 67 -5.50 2.12 -23.07
N SER A 68 -5.21 3.29 -22.48
CA SER A 68 -4.94 3.36 -21.03
C SER A 68 -6.25 3.32 -20.20
N THR A 69 -6.14 3.07 -18.90
CA THR A 69 -7.28 2.96 -17.98
C THR A 69 -7.49 4.24 -17.19
N LYS A 70 -8.69 4.81 -17.24
CA LYS A 70 -9.15 5.88 -16.36
C LYS A 70 -9.72 5.30 -15.07
N PHE A 71 -9.25 5.80 -13.93
CA PHE A 71 -9.86 5.57 -12.62
C PHE A 71 -10.95 6.62 -12.38
N ILE A 72 -12.16 6.20 -12.02
CA ILE A 72 -13.33 7.06 -11.82
C ILE A 72 -13.84 6.84 -10.39
N THR A 73 -13.82 7.89 -9.58
CA THR A 73 -14.22 7.93 -8.17
C THR A 73 -14.46 9.38 -7.75
N ASP A 74 -15.29 9.61 -6.72
CA ASP A 74 -15.56 10.94 -6.17
C ASP A 74 -14.57 11.34 -5.06
N ILE A 75 -13.85 10.37 -4.49
CA ILE A 75 -12.78 10.64 -3.52
C ILE A 75 -11.46 11.06 -4.19
N ASP A 76 -10.70 11.89 -3.48
CA ASP A 76 -9.33 12.23 -3.87
C ASP A 76 -8.40 11.01 -3.67
N LEU A 77 -8.00 10.40 -4.79
CA LEU A 77 -7.32 9.11 -4.85
C LEU A 77 -5.81 9.30 -5.12
N GLU A 78 -5.00 9.17 -4.07
CA GLU A 78 -3.54 9.20 -4.12
C GLU A 78 -2.92 8.04 -3.32
N PRO A 79 -3.14 6.78 -3.73
CA PRO A 79 -2.74 5.61 -2.97
C PRO A 79 -1.23 5.35 -3.12
N TYR A 80 -0.73 4.27 -2.50
CA TYR A 80 0.69 3.90 -2.56
C TYR A 80 1.22 3.79 -4.00
N LYS A 81 0.43 3.21 -4.92
CA LYS A 81 0.72 3.19 -6.35
C LYS A 81 -0.56 3.34 -7.15
N ILE A 82 -0.57 4.25 -8.10
CA ILE A 82 -1.62 4.38 -9.12
C ILE A 82 -0.95 4.58 -10.48
N PHE A 83 -1.31 3.76 -11.45
CA PHE A 83 -0.79 3.83 -12.81
C PHE A 83 -1.89 3.42 -13.78
N GLU A 84 -2.15 4.27 -14.79
CA GLU A 84 -3.22 4.04 -15.77
C GLU A 84 -2.89 2.94 -16.80
N GLY A 85 -1.66 2.42 -16.79
CA GLY A 85 -1.18 1.55 -17.85
C GLY A 85 -0.65 2.35 -19.03
N ASN A 86 0.08 1.67 -19.91
CA ASN A 86 0.53 2.26 -21.17
C ASN A 86 -0.65 2.56 -22.08
N THR A 87 -0.52 3.62 -22.86
CA THR A 87 -1.29 3.79 -24.08
C THR A 87 -0.92 2.72 -25.11
N ALA A 88 -1.72 2.59 -26.16
CA ALA A 88 -1.43 1.68 -27.27
C ALA A 88 -0.08 1.98 -27.94
N ASP A 89 0.25 3.27 -28.13
CA ASP A 89 1.50 3.71 -28.77
C ASP A 89 2.71 3.48 -27.86
N GLU A 90 2.60 3.80 -26.56
CA GLU A 90 3.64 3.48 -25.56
C GLU A 90 3.85 1.97 -25.44
N GLY A 91 2.77 1.19 -25.42
CA GLY A 91 2.82 -0.26 -25.40
C GLY A 91 3.57 -0.83 -26.61
N LYS A 92 3.25 -0.33 -27.81
CA LYS A 92 3.95 -0.72 -29.04
C LYS A 92 5.42 -0.31 -29.01
N THR A 93 5.72 0.87 -28.48
CA THR A 93 7.09 1.38 -28.35
C THR A 93 7.90 0.50 -27.40
N ASN A 94 7.35 0.16 -26.24
CA ASN A 94 7.95 -0.75 -25.27
C ASN A 94 8.24 -2.13 -25.89
N ILE A 95 7.27 -2.71 -26.59
CA ILE A 95 7.45 -3.99 -27.31
C ILE A 95 8.57 -3.90 -28.35
N ASN A 96 8.64 -2.80 -29.11
CA ASN A 96 9.71 -2.59 -30.10
C ASN A 96 11.10 -2.42 -29.46
N MET A 97 11.17 -2.03 -28.19
CA MET A 97 12.41 -1.94 -27.41
C MET A 97 12.73 -3.25 -26.66
N GLY A 98 11.95 -4.32 -26.87
CA GLY A 98 12.11 -5.60 -26.18
C GLY A 98 11.46 -5.66 -24.79
N LEU A 99 10.71 -4.63 -24.39
CA LEU A 99 9.99 -4.60 -23.11
C LEU A 99 8.55 -5.13 -23.25
N VAL A 100 7.87 -5.33 -22.12
CA VAL A 100 6.46 -5.74 -22.09
C VAL A 100 5.51 -4.53 -22.13
N HIS A 101 4.24 -4.79 -22.47
CA HIS A 101 3.17 -3.81 -22.26
C HIS A 101 2.82 -3.73 -20.76
N PHE A 102 2.89 -2.53 -20.19
CA PHE A 102 2.56 -2.32 -18.77
C PHE A 102 1.08 -2.00 -18.58
N GLY A 103 0.35 -2.93 -17.97
CA GLY A 103 -1.06 -2.73 -17.63
C GLY A 103 -1.27 -1.74 -16.48
N PRO A 104 -2.53 -1.33 -16.23
CA PRO A 104 -2.88 -0.48 -15.09
C PRO A 104 -2.57 -1.14 -13.76
N SER A 105 -2.18 -0.35 -12.77
CA SER A 105 -1.86 -0.81 -11.42
C SER A 105 -2.49 0.10 -10.37
N LEU A 106 -3.05 -0.51 -9.33
CA LEU A 106 -3.60 0.18 -8.17
C LEU A 106 -3.20 -0.60 -6.92
N LYS A 107 -2.36 0.01 -6.07
CA LYS A 107 -1.92 -0.59 -4.81
C LYS A 107 -2.21 0.37 -3.67
N PHE A 108 -2.85 -0.13 -2.62
CA PHE A 108 -3.13 0.61 -1.40
C PHE A 108 -2.21 0.15 -0.27
N ARG A 109 -1.78 1.09 0.58
CA ARG A 109 -1.24 0.72 1.89
C ARG A 109 -2.38 0.22 2.77
N VAL A 110 -2.21 -0.96 3.34
CA VAL A 110 -3.15 -1.54 4.31
C VAL A 110 -2.72 -1.11 5.70
N ILE A 111 -3.60 -0.42 6.41
CA ILE A 111 -3.36 0.07 7.78
C ILE A 111 -3.66 -1.02 8.79
N ASP A 112 -4.76 -1.73 8.57
CA ASP A 112 -5.23 -2.82 9.42
C ASP A 112 -6.04 -3.82 8.58
N SER A 113 -6.18 -5.04 9.06
CA SER A 113 -7.00 -6.08 8.42
C SER A 113 -7.75 -6.87 9.47
N THR A 114 -9.03 -7.09 9.22
CA THR A 114 -9.86 -8.05 9.97
C THR A 114 -10.11 -9.28 9.11
N LYS A 115 -10.93 -10.21 9.62
CA LYS A 115 -11.45 -11.33 8.82
C LYS A 115 -12.36 -10.86 7.67
N ASN A 116 -12.97 -9.68 7.78
CA ASN A 116 -14.04 -9.24 6.89
C ASN A 116 -13.68 -8.00 6.05
N ALA A 117 -12.59 -7.30 6.36
CA ALA A 117 -12.22 -6.10 5.63
C ALA A 117 -10.73 -5.76 5.75
N PHE A 118 -10.24 -5.07 4.73
CA PHE A 118 -9.00 -4.30 4.77
C PHE A 118 -9.30 -2.83 5.05
N LYS A 119 -8.59 -2.23 6.00
CA LYS A 119 -8.56 -0.76 6.16
C LYS A 119 -7.44 -0.22 5.30
N ILE A 120 -7.78 0.45 4.21
CA ILE A 120 -6.83 0.90 3.18
C ILE A 120 -6.65 2.42 3.20
N MET A 121 -5.42 2.89 3.02
CA MET A 121 -5.12 4.31 2.79
C MET A 121 -5.32 4.62 1.31
N THR A 122 -6.35 5.42 1.02
CA THR A 122 -6.70 5.83 -0.35
C THR A 122 -5.97 7.09 -0.78
N ASN A 123 -5.44 7.87 0.18
CA ASN A 123 -4.66 9.07 -0.10
C ASN A 123 -3.49 9.18 0.89
N GLU A 124 -2.27 9.02 0.39
CA GLU A 124 -1.03 9.04 1.18
C GLU A 124 -0.64 10.44 1.65
N LYS A 125 -1.15 11.50 1.01
CA LYS A 125 -0.88 12.89 1.43
C LYS A 125 -1.81 13.34 2.55
N THR A 126 -3.10 13.04 2.42
CA THR A 126 -4.14 13.45 3.41
C THR A 126 -4.38 12.40 4.49
N TYR A 127 -3.83 11.20 4.33
CA TYR A 127 -4.07 10.03 5.19
C TYR A 127 -5.53 9.59 5.23
N ALA A 128 -6.31 9.91 4.19
CA ALA A 128 -7.66 9.40 4.04
C ALA A 128 -7.63 7.87 3.92
N PHE A 129 -8.52 7.22 4.66
CA PHE A 129 -8.70 5.79 4.63
C PHE A 129 -10.16 5.39 4.50
N TYR A 130 -10.37 4.21 3.91
CA TYR A 130 -11.66 3.57 3.78
C TYR A 130 -11.51 2.07 4.03
N TYR A 131 -12.63 1.39 4.18
CA TYR A 131 -12.69 -0.06 4.30
C TYR A 131 -13.02 -0.68 2.94
N LEU A 132 -12.29 -1.72 2.58
CA LEU A 132 -12.57 -2.61 1.46
C LEU A 132 -12.98 -3.96 2.03
N ARG A 133 -14.18 -4.44 1.69
CA ARG A 133 -14.72 -5.70 2.22
C ARG A 133 -14.12 -6.92 1.57
N ILE A 134 -13.89 -7.94 2.37
CA ILE A 134 -13.54 -9.28 1.92
C ILE A 134 -14.86 -9.98 1.54
N GLU A 135 -15.00 -10.37 0.29
CA GLU A 135 -16.22 -11.01 -0.24
C GLU A 135 -15.88 -12.40 -0.79
N ASP A 136 -16.66 -13.42 -0.42
CA ASP A 136 -16.37 -14.83 -0.75
C ASP A 136 -16.27 -15.14 -2.25
N LYS A 137 -16.89 -14.30 -3.10
CA LYS A 137 -16.83 -14.45 -4.56
C LYS A 137 -15.49 -14.02 -5.17
N ASN A 138 -14.67 -13.28 -4.43
CA ASN A 138 -13.38 -12.76 -4.89
C ASN A 138 -12.24 -13.71 -4.52
N ALA A 139 -11.16 -13.70 -5.30
CA ALA A 139 -9.94 -14.39 -4.94
C ALA A 139 -8.99 -13.47 -4.15
N TYR A 140 -8.45 -13.98 -3.04
CA TYR A 140 -7.48 -13.27 -2.22
C TYR A 140 -6.19 -14.06 -2.18
N TYR A 141 -5.15 -13.51 -2.81
CA TYR A 141 -3.82 -14.09 -2.86
C TYR A 141 -2.90 -13.41 -1.85
N THR A 142 -1.88 -14.15 -1.45
CA THR A 142 -0.87 -13.68 -0.51
C THR A 142 0.44 -13.30 -1.21
N THR A 143 0.62 -13.62 -2.49
CA THR A 143 1.79 -13.24 -3.31
C THR A 143 1.38 -12.95 -4.75
N GLU A 144 2.19 -12.17 -5.47
CA GLU A 144 2.06 -12.03 -6.93
C GLU A 144 2.26 -13.37 -7.65
N GLN A 145 3.14 -14.26 -7.15
CA GLN A 145 3.32 -15.60 -7.71
C GLN A 145 2.02 -16.42 -7.66
N GLN A 146 1.30 -16.40 -6.52
CA GLN A 146 0.02 -17.10 -6.42
C GLN A 146 -1.01 -16.56 -7.41
N LEU A 147 -1.01 -15.25 -7.67
CA LEU A 147 -1.83 -14.69 -8.72
C LEU A 147 -1.40 -15.24 -10.09
N GLN A 148 -0.12 -15.21 -10.43
CA GLN A 148 0.39 -15.73 -11.71
C GLN A 148 0.00 -17.20 -11.93
N ASP A 149 0.16 -18.04 -10.92
CA ASP A 149 -0.20 -19.46 -10.94
C ASP A 149 -1.71 -19.69 -11.19
N ASN A 150 -2.54 -18.68 -10.93
CA ASN A 150 -4.01 -18.73 -11.05
C ASN A 150 -4.58 -17.71 -12.06
N ASN A 151 -3.77 -17.07 -12.89
CA ASN A 151 -4.25 -16.02 -13.81
C ASN A 151 -4.55 -16.52 -15.24
N CYS A 152 -4.56 -17.84 -15.46
CA CYS A 152 -4.84 -18.42 -16.77
C CYS A 152 -6.22 -19.07 -16.83
N ILE A 153 -7.01 -18.72 -17.85
CA ILE A 153 -8.31 -19.37 -18.15
C ILE A 153 -8.05 -20.71 -18.85
N GLY A 154 -8.54 -21.80 -18.28
CA GLY A 154 -8.47 -23.14 -18.90
C GLY A 154 -7.13 -23.87 -18.75
N CYS A 155 -6.14 -23.28 -18.08
CA CYS A 155 -4.90 -23.98 -17.75
C CYS A 155 -5.11 -25.04 -16.65
N PRO A 156 -4.44 -26.20 -16.72
CA PRO A 156 -4.43 -27.18 -15.63
C PRO A 156 -4.02 -26.52 -14.31
N ASN A 157 -4.75 -26.83 -13.23
CA ASN A 157 -4.50 -26.35 -11.85
C ASN A 157 -4.69 -24.84 -11.60
N SER A 158 -4.99 -24.03 -12.62
CA SER A 158 -5.30 -22.61 -12.46
C SER A 158 -6.74 -22.42 -11.97
N LYS A 159 -6.93 -21.72 -10.85
CA LYS A 159 -8.25 -21.31 -10.33
C LYS A 159 -8.53 -19.86 -10.69
N TYR A 160 -8.67 -19.59 -11.98
CA TYR A 160 -8.91 -18.24 -12.48
C TYR A 160 -10.14 -17.58 -11.85
N ASN A 161 -9.94 -16.39 -11.30
CA ASN A 161 -11.00 -15.50 -10.86
C ASN A 161 -10.68 -14.08 -11.35
N PRO A 162 -11.56 -13.45 -12.16
CA PRO A 162 -11.32 -12.09 -12.64
C PRO A 162 -11.36 -11.05 -11.52
N ASN A 163 -12.00 -11.35 -10.38
CA ASN A 163 -12.07 -10.48 -9.21
C ASN A 163 -11.03 -10.91 -8.18
N TRP A 164 -9.78 -10.50 -8.39
CA TRP A 164 -8.67 -10.86 -7.51
C TRP A 164 -8.11 -9.68 -6.73
N PHE A 165 -7.49 -10.01 -5.60
CA PHE A 165 -6.77 -9.12 -4.70
C PHE A 165 -5.48 -9.81 -4.27
N VAL A 166 -4.37 -9.08 -4.16
CA VAL A 166 -3.12 -9.60 -3.62
C VAL A 166 -2.73 -8.78 -2.40
N PHE A 167 -2.81 -9.38 -1.22
CA PHE A 167 -2.35 -8.75 0.02
C PHE A 167 -1.00 -9.30 0.45
N GLU A 168 0.00 -8.41 0.47
CA GLU A 168 1.35 -8.72 0.91
C GLU A 168 1.70 -7.89 2.13
N THR A 169 2.16 -8.57 3.19
CA THR A 169 2.77 -7.87 4.32
C THR A 169 4.03 -7.15 3.85
N TRP A 170 4.46 -6.10 4.57
CA TRP A 170 5.73 -5.44 4.26
C TRP A 170 6.91 -6.41 4.21
N GLU A 171 6.93 -7.42 5.10
CA GLU A 171 7.97 -8.43 5.09
C GLU A 171 7.97 -9.24 3.79
N ARG A 172 6.80 -9.69 3.34
CA ARG A 172 6.71 -10.51 2.12
C ARG A 172 7.02 -9.68 0.88
N TYR A 173 6.45 -8.47 0.80
CA TYR A 173 6.69 -7.52 -0.29
C TYR A 173 8.17 -7.16 -0.40
N LEU A 174 8.81 -6.71 0.69
CA LEU A 174 10.21 -6.28 0.67
C LEU A 174 11.20 -7.40 0.35
N LYS A 175 10.90 -8.65 0.71
CA LYS A 175 11.78 -9.79 0.38
C LYS A 175 11.77 -10.19 -1.09
N ARG A 176 10.69 -9.88 -1.83
CA ARG A 176 10.54 -10.32 -3.23
C ARG A 176 10.87 -9.24 -4.27
N VAL A 177 11.04 -7.99 -3.85
CA VAL A 177 11.37 -6.90 -4.79
C VAL A 177 12.74 -7.18 -5.42
N ALA A 178 12.94 -6.72 -6.66
CA ALA A 178 14.20 -6.91 -7.37
C ALA A 178 15.40 -6.38 -6.56
N PHE A 179 15.29 -5.16 -6.06
CA PHE A 179 16.24 -4.58 -5.11
C PHE A 179 15.64 -3.36 -4.41
N ALA A 180 16.26 -2.97 -3.30
CA ALA A 180 16.07 -1.68 -2.68
C ALA A 180 17.38 -0.88 -2.69
N ARG A 181 17.28 0.43 -2.53
CA ARG A 181 18.45 1.31 -2.37
C ARG A 181 18.16 2.42 -1.36
N LYS A 182 19.22 3.12 -0.96
CA LYS A 182 19.13 4.23 -0.02
C LYS A 182 20.21 5.25 -0.33
N LYS A 183 19.83 6.54 -0.41
CA LYS A 183 20.75 7.67 -0.66
C LYS A 183 21.95 7.72 0.29
N THR A 184 21.73 7.35 1.55
CA THR A 184 22.79 7.23 2.56
C THR A 184 22.63 5.89 3.25
N LEU A 185 23.54 4.97 2.97
CA LEU A 185 23.47 3.61 3.48
C LEU A 185 24.38 3.46 4.68
N GLN A 186 23.78 3.17 5.83
CA GLN A 186 24.51 2.68 7.01
C GLN A 186 24.06 1.24 7.25
N VAL A 187 25.03 0.35 7.37
CA VAL A 187 24.80 -1.07 7.68
C VAL A 187 25.39 -1.37 9.04
N TYR A 188 24.60 -2.06 9.85
CA TYR A 188 24.88 -2.40 11.23
C TYR A 188 25.04 -3.93 11.34
N ASP A 189 25.86 -4.41 12.27
CA ASP A 189 25.97 -5.84 12.57
C ASP A 189 24.64 -6.45 13.08
N GLN A 190 23.89 -5.66 13.83
CA GLN A 190 22.55 -5.97 14.34
C GLN A 190 21.70 -4.68 14.49
N PRO A 191 20.38 -4.78 14.69
CA PRO A 191 19.54 -3.61 14.97
C PRO A 191 20.07 -2.76 16.14
N ASN A 192 20.32 -1.47 15.90
CA ASN A 192 20.96 -0.53 16.82
C ASN A 192 22.37 -0.93 17.29
N GLY A 193 23.07 -1.80 16.55
CA GLY A 193 24.42 -2.26 16.87
C GLY A 193 25.53 -1.34 16.37
N LYS A 194 26.69 -1.91 16.08
CA LYS A 194 27.84 -1.20 15.53
C LYS A 194 27.68 -1.04 14.01
N ILE A 195 28.02 0.14 13.49
CA ILE A 195 28.11 0.37 12.05
C ILE A 195 29.30 -0.42 11.50
N ILE A 196 29.04 -1.30 10.53
CA ILE A 196 30.03 -2.13 9.83
C ILE A 196 30.31 -1.65 8.40
N PHE A 197 29.41 -0.83 7.85
CA PHE A 197 29.59 -0.20 6.54
C PHE A 197 28.84 1.13 6.49
N THR A 198 29.44 2.13 5.83
CA THR A 198 28.79 3.41 5.55
C THR A 198 29.10 3.84 4.12
N ASP A 199 28.05 4.22 3.40
CA ASP A 199 28.14 4.97 2.15
C ASP A 199 27.41 6.32 2.30
N THR A 200 28.16 7.40 2.14
CA THR A 200 27.67 8.79 2.18
C THR A 200 27.71 9.48 0.83
N ALA A 201 28.31 8.87 -0.20
CA ALA A 201 28.60 9.54 -1.47
C ALA A 201 27.44 9.47 -2.47
N ASN A 202 26.24 9.10 -2.03
CA ASN A 202 25.09 8.85 -2.91
C ASN A 202 25.43 7.84 -4.01
N ASN A 203 26.26 6.84 -3.68
CA ASN A 203 26.60 5.80 -4.62
C ASN A 203 25.38 4.93 -4.88
N TYR A 204 25.26 4.44 -6.12
CA TYR A 204 24.21 3.50 -6.46
C TYR A 204 24.57 2.11 -5.90
N ILE A 205 24.15 1.83 -4.66
CA ILE A 205 24.38 0.55 -3.99
C ILE A 205 23.03 -0.15 -3.77
N PRO A 206 22.56 -0.98 -4.73
CA PRO A 206 21.36 -1.78 -4.56
C PRO A 206 21.63 -2.94 -3.59
N PHE A 207 20.60 -3.35 -2.86
CA PHE A 207 20.63 -4.48 -1.94
C PHE A 207 19.33 -5.27 -1.97
N SER A 208 19.44 -6.58 -1.74
CA SER A 208 18.31 -7.47 -1.50
C SER A 208 17.98 -7.49 -0.01
N ILE A 209 16.74 -7.81 0.35
CA ILE A 209 16.27 -7.87 1.73
C ILE A 209 15.94 -9.32 2.06
N SER A 210 16.61 -9.89 3.07
CA SER A 210 16.40 -11.30 3.48
C SER A 210 15.53 -11.44 4.72
N GLN A 211 15.48 -10.42 5.60
CA GLN A 211 14.71 -10.45 6.84
C GLN A 211 14.16 -9.07 7.22
N LEU A 212 13.05 -9.03 7.97
CA LEU A 212 12.45 -7.83 8.52
C LEU A 212 12.32 -7.98 10.05
N LYS A 213 12.73 -6.96 10.82
CA LYS A 213 12.58 -6.91 12.28
C LYS A 213 12.22 -5.48 12.71
N GLY A 214 10.93 -5.20 12.83
CA GLY A 214 10.43 -3.86 13.16
C GLY A 214 10.86 -2.82 12.12
N ASP A 215 11.63 -1.83 12.53
CA ASP A 215 12.15 -0.76 11.65
C ASP A 215 13.37 -1.17 10.82
N TRP A 216 13.86 -2.39 11.01
CA TRP A 216 15.10 -2.90 10.45
C TRP A 216 14.87 -3.97 9.39
N VAL A 217 15.66 -3.92 8.33
CA VAL A 217 15.81 -4.98 7.33
C VAL A 217 17.21 -5.54 7.41
N LYS A 218 17.33 -6.86 7.29
CA LYS A 218 18.59 -7.51 6.98
C LYS A 218 18.81 -7.43 5.47
N ILE A 219 19.95 -6.91 5.07
CA ILE A 219 20.31 -6.67 3.68
C ILE A 219 21.56 -7.44 3.31
N GLU A 220 21.56 -7.89 2.06
CA GLU A 220 22.65 -8.61 1.43
C GLU A 220 22.85 -7.99 0.05
N LYS A 221 24.11 -7.82 -0.37
CA LYS A 221 24.38 -7.36 -1.75
C LYS A 221 23.87 -8.43 -2.72
N PRO A 222 23.17 -8.07 -3.82
CA PRO A 222 22.73 -9.05 -4.79
C PRO A 222 23.96 -9.71 -5.43
N TYR A 223 23.86 -11.01 -5.70
CA TYR A 223 24.88 -11.74 -6.46
C TYR A 223 25.08 -11.09 -7.84
N GLY A 224 26.33 -10.95 -8.30
CA GLY A 224 26.65 -10.54 -9.68
C GLY A 224 27.34 -9.18 -9.86
N THR A 225 27.53 -8.39 -8.80
CA THR A 225 28.37 -7.19 -8.89
C THR A 225 29.84 -7.57 -8.73
N ALA A 226 30.68 -7.28 -9.73
CA ALA A 226 32.11 -7.60 -9.73
C ALA A 226 32.93 -6.88 -8.62
N ASP A 227 32.35 -5.84 -8.01
CA ASP A 227 33.05 -5.05 -7.00
C ASP A 227 32.95 -5.67 -5.60
N GLU A 228 34.03 -6.35 -5.20
CA GLU A 228 34.19 -6.98 -3.89
C GLU A 228 34.29 -5.98 -2.73
N THR A 229 34.53 -4.68 -2.99
CA THR A 229 34.70 -3.67 -1.94
C THR A 229 33.42 -3.40 -1.14
N PHE A 230 32.26 -3.83 -1.66
CA PHE A 230 30.95 -3.60 -1.05
C PHE A 230 30.29 -4.87 -0.49
N LYS A 231 31.05 -5.89 -0.10
CA LYS A 231 30.49 -7.09 0.55
C LYS A 231 30.01 -6.75 1.96
N PHE A 232 28.71 -6.53 2.13
CA PHE A 232 28.07 -6.43 3.44
C PHE A 232 26.92 -7.43 3.59
N ASN A 233 26.82 -7.97 4.81
CA ASN A 233 25.68 -8.72 5.32
C ASN A 233 25.35 -8.13 6.69
N GLY A 234 24.25 -7.41 6.79
CA GLY A 234 23.92 -6.71 8.02
C GLY A 234 22.56 -6.05 7.97
N TRP A 235 22.33 -5.09 8.85
CA TRP A 235 21.03 -4.48 9.07
C TRP A 235 21.03 -3.01 8.70
N THR A 236 19.98 -2.54 8.04
CA THR A 236 19.72 -1.10 7.89
C THR A 236 18.28 -0.79 8.23
N ARG A 237 17.98 0.48 8.52
CA ARG A 237 16.60 0.92 8.71
C ARG A 237 15.93 1.11 7.36
N TRP A 238 14.80 0.42 7.17
CA TRP A 238 13.93 0.59 6.00
C TRP A 238 12.83 1.61 6.23
N LYS A 239 12.49 1.88 7.50
CA LYS A 239 11.55 2.92 7.89
C LYS A 239 12.06 3.76 9.06
N LYS A 240 11.52 4.97 9.17
CA LYS A 240 11.67 5.85 10.32
C LYS A 240 10.29 6.38 10.69
N LYS A 241 9.80 6.02 11.89
CA LYS A 241 8.41 6.26 12.29
C LYS A 241 7.46 5.62 11.26
N SER A 242 6.86 6.48 10.43
CA SER A 242 5.81 6.18 9.49
C SER A 242 6.23 6.39 8.02
N GLU A 243 7.52 6.63 7.80
CA GLU A 243 8.09 6.93 6.50
C GLU A 243 8.97 5.76 6.06
N ILE A 244 8.79 5.32 4.82
CA ILE A 244 9.67 4.36 4.15
C ILE A 244 10.88 5.17 3.66
N ILE A 245 12.07 4.79 4.10
CA ILE A 245 13.33 5.52 3.83
C ILE A 245 14.26 4.75 2.90
N ILE A 246 13.73 3.74 2.21
CA ILE A 246 14.38 3.02 1.13
C ILE A 246 13.59 3.23 -0.14
N GLU A 247 14.29 3.31 -1.24
CA GLU A 247 13.69 3.30 -2.57
C GLU A 247 13.60 1.85 -3.03
N ILE A 248 12.46 1.48 -3.62
CA ILE A 248 12.11 0.10 -3.90
C ILE A 248 11.89 -0.08 -5.39
N THR A 249 12.65 -0.99 -6.00
CA THR A 249 12.44 -1.43 -7.37
C THR A 249 11.76 -2.79 -7.34
N GLU A 250 10.47 -2.83 -7.68
CA GLU A 250 9.66 -4.06 -7.59
C GLU A 250 10.16 -5.15 -8.53
N GLN A 251 10.46 -4.82 -9.79
CA GLN A 251 10.81 -5.75 -10.85
C GLN A 251 11.88 -5.13 -11.76
N LEU A 252 12.74 -5.96 -12.34
CA LEU A 252 13.54 -5.60 -13.51
C LEU A 252 12.67 -5.85 -14.75
N TYR A 253 12.68 -4.91 -15.68
CA TYR A 253 12.04 -5.11 -16.97
C TYR A 253 13.11 -5.61 -17.92
N ASP A 254 13.24 -6.94 -18.00
CA ASP A 254 14.05 -7.66 -18.97
C ASP A 254 13.15 -8.35 -20.01
#